data_AF-A0AAD4Z1M4-F1
#
_entry.id   AF-A0AAD4Z1M4-F1
#
_cell.length_a   1.000
_cell.length_b   1.000
_cell.length_c   1.000
_cell.angle_alpha   90.00
_cell.angle_beta   90.00
_cell.angle_gamma   90.00
#
_symmetry.space_group_name_H-M   'P 1'
#
loop_
_entity.id
_entity.type
_entity.pdbx_description
1 polymer ?
#
loop_
_entity_poly.entity_id
_entity_poly.type
_entity_poly.pdbx_seq_one_letter_code
_entity_poly.pdbx_strand_id
1 'polypeptide(L)'
;MWEQHCHNHFFQVPEGFMLPKSDESPVDTSICQNAICDPDLDAQLDLLRNNLTKVGQESAALNRELQSLERQSASNDHISAFDEISLLYDQNSYHEMFQEMMKTASELRTKIGKLKTRKIEETEHNKADKIYNPHRDPSMMGIGKGFSGAKLEDLQEVLVHLKNW
;
A
#
# COMPACT_ATOMS: atom_id res chain seq x y z
N MET A 1 -6.10 8.98 49.58
CA MET A 1 -5.69 8.43 50.90
C MET A 1 -4.27 8.86 51.26
N TRP A 2 -3.28 8.74 50.36
CA TRP A 2 -1.89 9.20 50.60
C TRP A 2 -1.76 10.70 50.84
N GLU A 3 -2.45 11.52 50.05
CA GLU A 3 -2.45 12.98 50.19
C GLU A 3 -2.84 13.43 51.62
N GLN A 4 -3.94 12.89 52.15
CA GLN A 4 -4.42 13.22 53.49
C GLN A 4 -3.47 12.73 54.59
N HIS A 5 -2.87 11.56 54.41
CA HIS A 5 -1.84 11.06 55.32
C HIS A 5 -0.62 11.99 55.35
N CYS A 6 -0.15 12.43 54.18
CA CYS A 6 0.99 13.35 54.11
C CYS A 6 0.70 14.70 54.75
N HIS A 7 -0.48 15.25 54.51
CA HIS A 7 -0.89 16.50 55.11
C HIS A 7 -0.88 16.42 56.64
N ASN A 8 -1.45 15.35 57.20
CA ASN A 8 -1.64 15.20 58.64
C ASN A 8 -0.35 14.82 59.40
N HIS A 9 0.65 14.23 58.73
CA HIS A 9 1.83 13.68 59.42
C HIS A 9 3.16 14.32 59.01
N PHE A 10 3.30 14.81 57.78
CA PHE A 10 4.57 15.35 57.28
C PHE A 10 4.55 16.86 57.06
N PHE A 11 3.41 17.41 56.64
CA PHE A 11 3.28 18.84 56.32
C PHE A 11 2.53 19.65 57.38
N GLN A 12 2.08 19.02 58.47
CA GLN A 12 1.47 19.71 59.60
C GLN A 12 2.55 20.19 60.57
N VAL A 13 2.43 21.44 61.03
CA VAL A 13 3.24 21.98 62.13
C VAL A 13 2.80 21.30 63.42
N PRO A 14 3.70 20.63 64.17
CA PRO A 14 3.33 19.94 65.39
C PRO A 14 2.69 20.87 66.43
N GLU A 15 1.73 20.33 67.17
CA GLU A 15 1.03 21.06 68.22
C GLU A 15 2.03 21.55 69.28
N GLY A 16 2.05 22.86 69.55
CA GLY A 16 3.03 23.51 70.44
C GLY A 16 4.17 24.24 69.73
N PHE A 17 4.34 24.07 68.41
CA PHE A 17 5.21 24.93 67.61
C PHE A 17 4.41 26.10 67.07
N MET A 18 4.77 27.30 67.50
CA MET A 18 4.24 28.54 66.93
C MET A 18 5.19 28.97 65.80
N LEU A 19 4.64 29.18 64.59
CA LEU A 19 5.38 30.00 63.62
C LEU A 19 5.60 31.38 64.24
N PRO A 20 6.80 31.98 64.08
CA PRO A 20 7.00 33.38 64.40
C PRO A 20 5.89 34.19 63.75
N LYS A 21 5.17 34.99 64.55
CA LYS A 21 4.12 35.85 64.00
C LYS A 21 4.78 36.80 63.01
N SER A 22 4.31 36.77 61.77
CA SER A 22 4.83 37.59 60.67
C SER A 22 4.72 39.11 60.89
N ASP A 23 4.18 39.57 62.02
CA ASP A 23 4.06 40.98 62.38
C ASP A 23 5.28 41.54 63.14
N GLU A 24 6.24 40.69 63.51
CA GLU A 24 7.59 41.16 63.83
C GLU A 24 8.45 40.94 62.60
N SER A 25 8.71 42.04 61.87
CA SER A 25 9.87 42.16 60.99
C SER A 25 11.03 41.46 61.69
N PRO A 26 11.71 40.49 61.06
CA PRO A 26 12.73 39.71 61.74
C PRO A 26 13.82 40.67 62.23
N VAL A 27 13.78 41.01 63.53
CA VAL A 27 14.86 41.65 64.26
C VAL A 27 15.90 40.56 64.52
N ASP A 28 16.46 40.12 63.39
CA ASP A 28 17.85 39.79 63.14
C ASP A 28 18.02 39.85 61.61
N THR A 29 17.61 40.99 61.05
CA THR A 29 18.01 41.45 59.71
C THR A 29 19.52 41.75 59.64
N SER A 30 20.32 41.28 60.61
CA SER A 30 21.77 41.27 60.55
C SER A 30 22.28 40.23 59.53
N ILE A 31 21.51 39.19 59.20
CA ILE A 31 21.86 38.27 58.10
C ILE A 31 21.51 38.89 56.73
N CYS A 32 20.62 39.87 56.70
CA CYS A 32 20.26 40.62 55.49
C CYS A 32 21.04 41.95 55.33
N GLN A 33 22.12 42.16 56.10
CA GLN A 33 23.00 43.33 55.91
C GLN A 33 24.20 43.04 55.01
N ASN A 34 24.46 41.78 54.69
CA ASN A 34 25.28 41.41 53.55
C ASN A 34 24.41 40.53 52.66
N ALA A 35 23.55 41.16 51.85
CA ALA A 35 23.23 40.61 50.55
C ALA A 35 24.57 40.53 49.80
N ILE A 36 25.33 39.46 50.08
CA ILE A 36 26.39 39.02 49.19
C ILE A 36 25.58 38.61 47.96
N CYS A 37 25.36 39.57 47.05
CA CYS A 37 25.10 39.23 45.67
C CYS A 37 26.27 38.32 45.31
N ASP A 38 26.01 37.02 45.30
CA ASP A 38 26.96 36.04 44.85
C ASP A 38 26.79 36.01 43.34
N PRO A 39 27.65 36.73 42.59
CA PRO A 39 27.50 36.84 41.15
C PRO A 39 27.64 35.48 40.46
N ASP A 40 28.27 34.50 41.11
CA ASP A 40 28.37 33.14 40.58
C ASP A 40 27.02 32.41 40.71
N LEU A 41 26.35 32.52 41.86
CA LEU A 41 25.00 31.98 42.05
C LEU A 41 24.00 32.61 41.08
N ASP A 42 24.06 33.92 40.90
CA ASP A 42 23.20 34.64 39.95
C ASP A 42 23.47 34.17 38.50
N ALA A 43 24.74 34.00 38.13
CA ALA A 43 25.12 33.47 36.81
C ALA A 43 24.62 32.03 36.59
N GLN A 44 24.68 31.17 37.62
CA GLN A 44 24.15 29.81 37.57
C GLN A 44 22.63 29.80 37.41
N LEU A 45 21.91 30.68 38.13
CA LEU A 45 20.47 30.82 38.00
C LEU A 45 20.08 31.28 36.59
N ASP A 46 20.80 32.25 36.02
CA ASP A 46 20.56 32.70 34.66
C ASP A 46 20.87 31.63 33.62
N LEU A 47 21.94 30.84 33.82
CA LEU A 47 22.23 29.67 32.98
C LEU A 47 21.06 28.67 33.00
N LEU A 48 20.52 28.36 34.17
CA LEU A 48 19.39 27.43 34.32
C LEU A 48 18.11 27.98 33.67
N ARG A 49 17.81 29.26 33.85
CA ARG A 49 16.66 29.93 33.20
C ARG A 49 16.79 29.92 31.68
N ASN A 50 17.98 30.17 31.17
CA ASN A 50 18.27 30.12 29.73
C ASN A 50 18.13 28.70 29.19
N ASN A 51 18.66 27.70 29.88
CA ASN A 51 18.51 26.29 29.50
C ASN A 51 17.05 25.85 29.53
N LEU A 52 16.27 26.23 30.55
CA LEU A 52 14.85 25.91 30.61
C LEU A 52 14.09 26.55 29.44
N THR A 53 14.42 27.79 29.09
CA THR A 53 13.83 28.49 27.94
C THR A 53 14.18 27.77 26.63
N LYS A 54 15.43 27.35 26.46
CA LYS A 54 15.90 26.60 25.28
C LYS A 54 15.18 25.25 25.15
N VAL A 55 15.13 24.47 26.23
CA VAL A 55 14.41 23.17 26.26
C VAL A 55 12.93 23.38 25.96
N GLY A 56 12.31 24.45 26.49
CA GLY A 56 10.93 24.80 26.18
C GLY A 56 10.70 25.09 24.70
N GLN A 57 11.62 25.80 24.05
CA GLN A 57 11.56 26.06 22.60
C GLN A 57 11.73 24.79 21.77
N GLU A 58 12.70 23.95 22.10
CA GLU A 58 12.95 22.66 21.44
C GLU A 58 11.76 21.71 21.61
N SER A 59 11.18 21.63 22.81
CA SER A 59 9.97 20.85 23.09
C SER A 59 8.78 21.34 22.26
N ALA A 60 8.58 22.65 22.18
CA ALA A 60 7.52 23.23 21.36
C ALA A 60 7.73 22.97 19.86
N ALA A 61 8.98 22.98 19.38
CA ALA A 61 9.30 22.63 17.99
C ALA A 61 8.99 21.15 17.71
N LEU A 62 9.45 20.24 18.57
CA LEU A 62 9.20 18.80 18.45
C LEU A 62 7.70 18.49 18.48
N ASN A 63 6.92 19.13 19.36
CA ASN A 63 5.48 18.93 19.42
C ASN A 63 4.76 19.39 18.15
N ARG A 64 5.23 20.47 17.50
CA ARG A 64 4.70 20.89 16.19
C ARG A 64 5.00 19.86 15.10
N GLU A 65 6.20 19.28 15.12
CA GLU A 65 6.58 18.23 14.17
C GLU A 65 5.73 16.96 14.35
N LEU A 66 5.54 16.51 15.60
CA LEU A 66 4.65 15.39 15.91
C LEU A 66 3.23 15.63 15.40
N GLN A 67 2.65 16.81 15.65
CA GLN A 67 1.31 17.14 15.12
C GLN A 67 1.26 17.18 13.60
N SER A 68 2.34 17.61 12.93
CA SER A 68 2.43 17.59 11.48
C SER A 68 2.44 16.15 10.93
N LEU A 69 3.25 15.29 11.54
CA LEU A 69 3.34 13.87 11.17
C LEU A 69 2.03 13.13 11.43
N GLU A 70 1.36 13.40 12.56
CA GLU A 70 0.05 12.81 12.86
C GLU A 70 -0.99 13.21 11.83
N ARG A 71 -1.04 14.48 11.42
CA ARG A 71 -1.94 14.93 10.34
C ARG A 71 -1.63 14.28 9.01
N GLN A 72 -0.35 14.10 8.66
CA GLN A 72 0.04 13.38 7.44
C GLN A 72 -0.37 11.91 7.50
N SER A 73 -0.22 11.26 8.66
CA SER A 73 -0.64 9.88 8.88
C SER A 73 -2.16 9.71 8.96
N ALA A 74 -2.90 10.73 9.36
CA ALA A 74 -4.36 10.72 9.38
C ALA A 74 -4.95 11.05 7.99
N SER A 75 -4.26 11.88 7.20
CA SER A 75 -4.56 12.23 5.80
C SER A 75 -4.25 11.08 4.83
N ASN A 76 -4.28 9.85 5.31
CA ASN A 76 -3.87 8.65 4.59
C ASN A 76 -4.89 8.18 3.55
N ASP A 77 -5.60 9.13 2.94
CA ASP A 77 -6.49 8.97 1.80
C ASP A 77 -5.77 8.23 0.65
N HIS A 78 -4.44 8.34 0.58
CA HIS A 78 -3.59 7.61 -0.35
C HIS A 78 -3.53 6.10 -0.08
N ILE A 79 -3.55 5.64 1.18
CA ILE A 79 -3.60 4.21 1.49
C ILE A 79 -4.99 3.67 1.25
N SER A 80 -6.07 4.40 1.57
CA SER A 80 -7.43 3.95 1.24
C SER A 80 -7.65 3.85 -0.27
N ALA A 81 -7.13 4.80 -1.05
CA ALA A 81 -7.22 4.75 -2.51
C ALA A 81 -6.39 3.59 -3.10
N PHE A 82 -5.23 3.30 -2.52
CA PHE A 82 -4.40 2.16 -2.92
C PHE A 82 -5.07 0.82 -2.57
N ASP A 83 -5.68 0.71 -1.40
CA ASP A 83 -6.44 -0.46 -0.96
C ASP A 83 -7.68 -0.66 -1.84
N GLU A 84 -8.38 0.41 -2.22
CA GLU A 84 -9.52 0.34 -3.14
C GLU A 84 -9.10 -0.12 -4.54
N ILE A 85 -8.00 0.40 -5.09
CA ILE A 85 -7.44 -0.05 -6.37
C ILE A 85 -6.97 -1.51 -6.29
N SER A 86 -6.36 -1.92 -5.17
CA SER A 86 -5.93 -3.30 -4.95
C SER A 86 -7.13 -4.25 -4.85
N LEU A 87 -8.19 -3.85 -4.13
CA LEU A 87 -9.44 -4.60 -4.04
C LEU A 87 -10.11 -4.73 -5.42
N LEU A 88 -10.13 -3.65 -6.22
CA LEU A 88 -10.64 -3.70 -7.59
C LEU A 88 -9.79 -4.60 -8.48
N TYR A 89 -8.48 -4.68 -8.25
CA TYR A 89 -7.60 -5.59 -8.99
C TYR A 89 -7.82 -7.06 -8.61
N ASP A 90 -8.07 -7.34 -7.32
CA ASP A 90 -8.36 -8.69 -6.82
C ASP A 90 -9.79 -9.16 -7.17
N GLN A 91 -10.78 -8.27 -7.12
CA GLN A 91 -12.17 -8.60 -7.48
C GLN A 91 -12.34 -8.84 -8.97
N ASN A 92 -11.57 -8.11 -9.77
CA ASN A 92 -11.69 -8.17 -11.21
C ASN A 92 -10.68 -9.21 -11.68
N SER A 93 -11.18 -10.40 -12.03
CA SER A 93 -10.38 -11.58 -12.38
C SER A 93 -9.64 -11.42 -13.73
N TYR A 94 -8.99 -10.27 -13.93
CA TYR A 94 -8.21 -9.93 -15.10
C TYR A 94 -7.08 -10.92 -15.31
N HIS A 95 -6.48 -11.44 -14.23
CA HIS A 95 -5.45 -12.46 -14.34
C HIS A 95 -6.00 -13.77 -14.92
N GLU A 96 -7.12 -14.27 -14.40
CA GLU A 96 -7.77 -15.49 -14.91
C GLU A 96 -8.26 -15.30 -16.35
N MET A 97 -8.85 -14.14 -16.65
CA MET A 97 -9.27 -13.79 -18.00
C MET A 97 -8.10 -13.72 -18.97
N PHE A 98 -6.95 -13.16 -18.56
CA PHE A 98 -5.74 -13.14 -19.39
C PHE A 98 -5.19 -14.55 -19.63
N GLN A 99 -5.22 -15.41 -18.61
CA GLN A 99 -4.78 -16.80 -18.71
C GLN A 99 -5.68 -17.60 -19.67
N GLU A 100 -7.00 -17.49 -19.54
CA GLU A 100 -7.95 -18.15 -20.44
C GLU A 100 -7.87 -17.59 -21.87
N MET A 101 -7.63 -16.29 -22.04
CA MET A 101 -7.39 -15.69 -23.37
C MET A 101 -6.10 -16.24 -24.01
N MET A 102 -5.00 -16.34 -23.25
CA MET A 102 -3.75 -16.92 -23.75
C MET A 102 -3.91 -18.40 -24.12
N LYS A 103 -4.60 -19.17 -23.28
CA LYS A 103 -4.90 -20.58 -23.52
C LYS A 103 -5.74 -20.75 -24.79
N THR A 104 -6.82 -19.99 -24.92
CA THR A 104 -7.70 -20.02 -26.09
C THR A 104 -6.95 -19.64 -27.37
N ALA A 105 -6.12 -18.59 -27.34
CA ALA A 105 -5.30 -18.20 -28.47
C ALA A 105 -4.28 -19.30 -28.88
N SER A 106 -3.70 -19.99 -27.90
CA SER A 106 -2.79 -21.12 -28.13
C SER A 106 -3.50 -22.31 -28.77
N GLU A 107 -4.71 -22.63 -28.30
CA GLU A 107 -5.55 -23.68 -28.87
C GLU A 107 -5.93 -23.37 -30.31
N LEU A 108 -6.35 -22.12 -30.58
CA LEU A 108 -6.66 -21.65 -31.93
C LEU A 108 -5.45 -21.79 -32.87
N ARG A 109 -4.27 -21.34 -32.41
CA ARG A 109 -3.02 -21.45 -33.20
C ARG A 109 -2.71 -22.92 -33.53
N THR A 110 -2.88 -23.82 -32.57
CA THR A 110 -2.69 -25.25 -32.76
C THR A 110 -3.70 -25.82 -33.77
N LYS A 111 -4.98 -25.48 -33.67
CA LYS A 111 -6.03 -25.93 -34.61
C LYS A 111 -5.76 -25.43 -36.03
N ILE A 112 -5.38 -24.17 -36.20
CA ILE A 112 -4.99 -23.60 -37.50
C ILE A 112 -3.78 -24.32 -38.09
N GLY A 113 -2.76 -24.62 -37.26
CA GLY A 113 -1.59 -25.39 -37.67
C GLY A 113 -1.97 -26.77 -38.21
N LYS A 114 -2.79 -27.52 -37.45
CA LYS A 114 -3.29 -28.85 -37.86
C LYS A 114 -4.09 -28.79 -39.16
N LEU A 115 -4.96 -27.78 -39.31
CA LEU A 115 -5.75 -27.59 -40.52
C LEU A 115 -4.88 -27.30 -41.75
N LYS A 116 -3.81 -26.51 -41.58
CA LYS A 116 -2.83 -26.23 -42.63
C LYS A 116 -2.07 -27.50 -43.06
N THR A 117 -1.62 -28.31 -42.10
CA THR A 117 -0.91 -29.57 -42.40
C THR A 117 -1.82 -30.57 -43.11
N ARG A 118 -3.06 -30.77 -42.62
CA ARG A 118 -4.06 -31.62 -43.27
C ARG A 118 -4.30 -31.22 -44.73
N LYS A 119 -4.39 -29.91 -45.00
CA LYS A 119 -4.56 -29.40 -46.36
C LYS A 119 -3.37 -29.75 -47.27
N ILE A 120 -2.15 -29.67 -46.77
CA ILE A 120 -0.94 -30.00 -47.56
C ILE A 120 -0.95 -31.49 -47.90
N GLU A 121 -1.16 -32.35 -46.89
CA GLU A 121 -1.25 -33.81 -47.06
C GLU A 121 -2.36 -34.20 -48.06
N GLU A 122 -3.53 -33.58 -47.99
CA GLU A 122 -4.65 -33.84 -48.89
C GLU A 122 -4.34 -33.38 -50.33
N THR A 123 -3.62 -32.27 -50.50
CA THR A 123 -3.15 -31.84 -51.84
C THR A 123 -2.06 -32.74 -52.40
N GLU A 124 -1.19 -33.30 -51.57
CA GLU A 124 -0.16 -34.26 -51.98
C GLU A 124 -0.78 -35.61 -52.33
N HIS A 125 -1.73 -36.08 -51.54
CA HIS A 125 -2.49 -37.30 -51.82
C HIS A 125 -3.25 -37.19 -53.15
N ASN A 126 -3.93 -36.06 -53.40
CA ASN A 126 -4.62 -35.81 -54.66
C ASN A 126 -3.67 -35.74 -55.87
N LYS A 127 -2.46 -35.20 -55.70
CA LYS A 127 -1.43 -35.21 -56.77
C LYS A 127 -0.91 -36.62 -57.04
N ALA A 128 -0.67 -37.41 -55.99
CA ALA A 128 -0.24 -38.79 -56.12
C ALA A 128 -1.33 -39.65 -56.80
N ASP A 129 -2.59 -39.53 -56.39
CA ASP A 129 -3.72 -40.26 -56.99
C ASP A 129 -3.87 -39.95 -58.49
N LYS A 130 -3.66 -38.69 -58.89
CA LYS A 130 -3.65 -38.28 -60.30
C LYS A 130 -2.52 -38.90 -61.12
N ILE A 131 -1.37 -39.18 -60.51
CA ILE A 131 -0.22 -39.83 -61.18
C ILE A 131 -0.48 -41.33 -61.34
N TYR A 132 -1.04 -41.98 -60.32
CA TYR A 132 -1.32 -43.41 -60.33
C TYR A 132 -2.59 -43.78 -61.13
N ASN A 133 -3.48 -42.83 -61.42
CA ASN A 133 -4.75 -43.07 -62.11
C ASN A 133 -5.04 -42.06 -63.25
N PRO A 134 -4.26 -42.08 -64.36
CA PRO A 134 -4.30 -41.04 -65.39
C PRO A 134 -5.54 -41.03 -66.29
N HIS A 135 -6.36 -42.09 -66.27
CA HIS A 135 -7.58 -42.22 -67.10
C HIS A 135 -8.87 -41.80 -66.38
N ARG A 136 -8.77 -41.31 -65.14
CA ARG A 136 -9.94 -40.86 -64.39
C ARG A 136 -10.43 -39.51 -64.93
N ASP A 137 -11.73 -39.43 -65.19
CA ASP A 137 -12.36 -38.30 -65.88
C ASP A 137 -12.10 -36.96 -65.14
N PRO A 138 -11.48 -35.94 -65.77
CA PRO A 138 -11.15 -34.67 -65.11
C PRO A 138 -12.36 -33.90 -64.59
N SER A 139 -13.56 -34.22 -65.09
CA SER A 139 -14.84 -33.61 -64.71
C SER A 139 -15.35 -34.05 -63.33
N MET A 140 -14.88 -35.19 -62.79
CA MET A 140 -15.19 -35.63 -61.42
C MET A 140 -14.25 -35.05 -60.37
N MET A 141 -13.09 -34.50 -60.78
CA MET A 141 -12.15 -33.87 -59.86
C MET A 141 -12.55 -32.41 -59.71
N GLY A 142 -13.40 -32.15 -58.71
CA GLY A 142 -13.94 -30.82 -58.42
C GLY A 142 -12.89 -29.73 -58.56
N ILE A 143 -13.12 -28.85 -59.53
CA ILE A 143 -12.35 -27.62 -59.75
C ILE A 143 -12.08 -26.99 -58.39
N GLY A 144 -10.80 -26.75 -58.07
CA GLY A 144 -10.33 -26.25 -56.78
C GLY A 144 -11.14 -25.06 -56.29
N LYS A 145 -12.22 -25.33 -55.57
CA LYS A 145 -13.07 -24.33 -54.93
C LYS A 145 -12.51 -24.11 -53.55
N GLY A 146 -11.58 -23.18 -53.38
CA GLY A 146 -11.18 -22.57 -52.09
C GLY A 146 -11.52 -23.39 -50.83
N PHE A 147 -12.24 -22.79 -49.87
CA PHE A 147 -12.62 -23.43 -48.60
C PHE A 147 -13.67 -24.56 -48.71
N SER A 148 -14.00 -25.08 -49.90
CA SER A 148 -15.14 -25.99 -50.09
C SER A 148 -14.93 -27.43 -49.60
N GLY A 149 -13.71 -27.79 -49.18
CA GLY A 149 -13.41 -29.10 -48.58
C GLY A 149 -13.51 -29.14 -47.06
N ALA A 150 -13.71 -27.99 -46.39
CA ALA A 150 -13.92 -27.98 -44.95
C ALA A 150 -15.31 -28.55 -44.63
N LYS A 151 -15.37 -29.57 -43.77
CA LYS A 151 -16.64 -30.06 -43.21
C LYS A 151 -17.38 -28.89 -42.56
N LEU A 152 -18.68 -28.76 -42.83
CA LEU A 152 -19.49 -27.65 -42.30
C LEU A 152 -19.42 -27.61 -40.78
N GLU A 153 -19.30 -28.79 -40.17
CA GLU A 153 -19.12 -28.99 -38.73
C GLU A 153 -17.85 -28.32 -38.20
N ASP A 154 -16.73 -28.40 -38.92
CA ASP A 154 -15.45 -27.81 -38.52
C ASP A 154 -15.51 -26.26 -38.58
N LEU A 155 -16.20 -25.71 -39.58
CA LEU A 155 -16.41 -24.26 -39.70
C LEU A 155 -17.41 -23.74 -38.68
N GLN A 156 -18.42 -24.55 -38.35
CA GLN A 156 -19.45 -24.21 -37.38
C GLN A 156 -18.91 -24.26 -35.95
N GLU A 157 -18.00 -25.18 -35.63
CA GLU A 157 -17.28 -25.21 -34.35
C GLU A 157 -16.46 -23.93 -34.12
N VAL A 158 -15.77 -23.46 -35.17
CA VAL A 158 -15.01 -22.20 -35.11
C VAL A 158 -15.93 -20.99 -34.94
N LEU A 159 -17.07 -20.96 -35.64
CA LEU A 159 -18.06 -19.89 -35.51
C LEU A 159 -18.73 -19.86 -34.13
N VAL A 160 -19.05 -21.02 -33.55
CA VAL A 160 -19.62 -21.11 -32.20
C VAL A 160 -18.63 -20.60 -31.16
N HIS A 161 -17.34 -20.95 -31.29
CA HIS A 161 -16.30 -20.42 -30.42
C HIS A 161 -16.13 -18.90 -30.52
N LEU A 162 -16.29 -18.32 -31.71
CA LEU A 162 -16.22 -16.87 -31.91
C LEU A 162 -17.47 -16.11 -31.40
N LYS A 163 -18.62 -16.78 -31.34
CA LYS A 163 -19.90 -16.18 -30.89
C LYS A 163 -20.11 -16.24 -29.38
N ASN A 164 -19.31 -17.05 -28.68
CA ASN A 164 -19.36 -17.22 -27.22
C ASN A 164 -18.28 -16.39 -26.51
N TRP A 165 -17.77 -15.36 -27.19
CA TRP A 165 -16.97 -14.26 -26.63
C TRP A 165 -17.88 -13.07 -26.30
#